data_AF-A0A7X2XMH8-F1
#
_entry.id   AF-A0A7X2XMH8-F1
#
_cell.length_a   1.000
_cell.length_b   1.000
_cell.length_c   1.000
_cell.angle_alpha   90.00
_cell.angle_beta   90.00
_cell.angle_gamma   90.00
#
_symmetry.space_group_name_H-M   'P 1'
#
loop_
_entity.id
_entity.type
_entity.pdbx_description
1 polymer ?
#
loop_
_entity_poly.entity_id
_entity_poly.type
_entity_poly.pdbx_seq_one_letter_code
_entity_poly.pdbx_strand_id
1 'polypeptide(L)'
;TRNDGFEYPEALGTIITTEMAIYDLPTLEKELGEIEMSYVSEPQNDYQKLMRKRSNVVLNHVAAKHSEKVISTIALVPDGGNYK
;
A
#
# COMPACT_ATOMS: atom_id res chain seq x y z
N THR A 1 13.04 34.67 0.10
CA THR A 1 12.59 33.27 -0.08
C THR A 1 12.04 33.14 -1.48
N ARG A 2 12.63 32.31 -2.33
CA ARG A 2 12.15 32.10 -3.71
C ARG A 2 10.76 31.46 -3.64
N ASN A 3 9.72 32.26 -3.88
CA ASN A 3 8.35 31.82 -4.16
C ASN A 3 8.29 31.41 -5.63
N ASP A 4 9.09 30.42 -6.02
CA ASP A 4 8.92 29.75 -7.29
C ASP A 4 7.80 28.73 -7.04
N GLY A 5 6.56 29.23 -7.01
CA GLY A 5 5.38 28.50 -6.55
C GLY A 5 5.23 27.19 -7.33
N PHE A 6 5.42 26.07 -6.63
CA PHE A 6 5.14 24.76 -7.22
C PHE A 6 3.62 24.62 -7.37
N GLU A 7 3.15 24.62 -8.61
CA GLU A 7 1.76 24.32 -8.93
C GLU A 7 1.60 22.81 -9.10
N TYR A 8 0.71 22.23 -8.29
CA TYR A 8 0.32 20.83 -8.44
C TYR A 8 -0.50 20.65 -9.72
N PRO A 9 -0.40 19.49 -10.38
CA PRO A 9 -1.26 19.16 -11.51
C PRO A 9 -2.74 19.13 -11.08
N GLU A 10 -3.64 19.35 -12.04
CA GLU A 10 -5.07 19.14 -11.80
C GLU A 10 -5.33 17.70 -11.37
N ALA A 11 -6.23 17.54 -10.40
CA ALA A 11 -6.63 16.23 -9.92
C ALA A 11 -7.28 15.43 -11.05
N LEU A 12 -6.89 14.17 -11.17
CA LEU A 12 -7.58 13.24 -12.05
C LEU A 12 -8.99 13.03 -11.50
N GLY A 13 -10.02 13.18 -12.33
CA GLY A 13 -11.44 13.04 -11.92
C GLY A 13 -11.86 11.61 -11.51
N THR A 14 -10.92 10.68 -11.44
CA THR A 14 -11.14 9.29 -11.06
C THR A 14 -10.69 9.07 -9.62
N ILE A 15 -11.59 8.50 -8.80
CA ILE A 15 -11.29 8.14 -7.41
C ILE A 15 -10.74 6.71 -7.39
N ILE A 16 -9.57 6.51 -6.79
CA ILE A 16 -8.97 5.21 -6.52
C ILE A 16 -9.07 4.94 -5.01
N THR A 17 -9.65 3.81 -4.62
CA THR A 17 -9.74 3.40 -3.22
C THR A 17 -8.48 2.63 -2.80
N THR A 18 -8.24 2.51 -1.49
CA THR A 18 -7.16 1.68 -0.96
C THR A 18 -7.28 0.23 -1.42
N GLU A 19 -8.49 -0.33 -1.40
CA GLU A 19 -8.77 -1.69 -1.90
C GLU A 19 -8.32 -1.83 -3.36
N MET A 20 -8.71 -0.90 -4.23
CA MET A 20 -8.27 -0.93 -5.63
C MET A 20 -6.75 -0.86 -5.78
N ALA A 21 -6.05 -0.23 -4.84
CA ALA A 21 -4.60 -0.03 -4.92
C ALA A 21 -3.78 -1.22 -4.41
N ILE A 22 -4.24 -1.94 -3.38
CA ILE A 22 -3.40 -2.91 -2.65
C ILE A 22 -3.97 -4.34 -2.55
N TYR A 23 -5.20 -4.59 -3.01
CA TYR A 23 -5.87 -5.88 -2.78
C TYR A 23 -5.16 -7.09 -3.41
N ASP A 24 -4.45 -6.92 -4.54
CA ASP A 24 -3.74 -8.01 -5.22
C ASP A 24 -2.32 -8.29 -4.66
N LEU A 25 -1.92 -7.58 -3.59
CA LEU A 25 -0.65 -7.80 -2.89
C LEU A 25 -0.76 -8.92 -1.84
N PRO A 26 0.33 -9.65 -1.55
CA PRO A 26 0.32 -10.69 -0.51
C PRO A 26 0.19 -10.09 0.90
N THR A 27 -0.51 -10.82 1.78
CA THR A 27 -0.66 -10.44 3.18
C THR A 27 0.60 -10.77 3.97
N LEU A 28 1.01 -9.87 4.86
CA LEU A 28 2.22 -10.00 5.68
C LEU A 28 1.88 -10.18 7.17
N GLU A 29 0.80 -10.90 7.48
CA GLU A 29 0.31 -11.04 8.87
C GLU A 29 1.28 -11.84 9.77
N LYS A 30 2.03 -12.76 9.17
CA LYS A 30 2.90 -13.71 9.90
C LYS A 30 4.38 -13.58 9.52
N GLU A 31 4.71 -12.65 8.64
CA GLU A 31 6.05 -12.47 8.10
C GLU A 31 6.29 -11.00 7.74
N LEU A 32 7.53 -10.63 7.45
CA LEU A 32 7.86 -9.25 7.05
C LEU A 32 7.84 -9.05 5.54
N GLY A 33 7.60 -10.11 4.75
CA GLY A 33 7.70 -10.07 3.30
C GLY A 33 9.14 -10.15 2.80
N GLU A 34 9.28 -10.20 1.48
CA GLU A 34 10.55 -10.34 0.77
C GLU A 34 10.73 -9.23 -0.27
N ILE A 35 11.96 -9.08 -0.78
CA ILE A 35 12.25 -8.09 -1.83
C ILE A 35 11.47 -8.40 -3.11
N GLU A 36 11.23 -9.68 -3.40
CA GLU A 36 10.48 -10.15 -4.55
C GLU A 36 9.43 -11.17 -4.09
N MET A 37 8.16 -10.93 -4.41
CA MET A 37 7.05 -11.82 -4.06
C MET A 37 6.11 -11.98 -5.25
N SER A 38 5.33 -13.06 -5.27
CA SER A 38 4.25 -13.21 -6.24
C SER A 38 3.01 -12.39 -5.83
N TYR A 39 2.30 -11.86 -6.81
CA TYR A 39 0.95 -11.32 -6.58
C TYR A 39 0.00 -12.46 -6.14
N VAL A 40 -0.98 -12.16 -5.29
CA VAL A 40 -1.96 -13.17 -4.85
C VAL A 40 -3.04 -13.45 -5.90
N SER A 41 -3.20 -12.53 -6.85
CA SER A 41 -4.16 -12.67 -7.94
C SER A 41 -3.73 -11.89 -9.19
N GLU A 42 -4.44 -12.15 -10.29
CA GLU A 42 -4.38 -11.31 -11.48
C GLU A 42 -4.95 -9.91 -11.20
N PRO A 43 -4.55 -8.87 -11.97
CA PRO A 43 -5.05 -7.51 -11.76
C PRO A 43 -6.59 -7.47 -11.85
N GLN A 44 -7.24 -6.90 -10.84
CA GLN A 44 -8.70 -6.86 -10.72
C GLN A 44 -9.31 -5.53 -11.20
N ASN A 45 -8.51 -4.49 -11.34
CA ASN A 45 -8.95 -3.17 -11.81
C ASN A 45 -7.90 -2.48 -12.68
N ASP A 46 -8.28 -1.39 -13.33
CA ASP A 46 -7.40 -0.66 -14.25
C ASP A 46 -6.21 0.01 -13.57
N TYR A 47 -6.35 0.37 -12.29
CA TYR A 47 -5.25 0.91 -11.51
C TYR A 47 -4.17 -0.16 -11.29
N GLN A 48 -4.53 -1.38 -10.86
CA GLN A 48 -3.59 -2.49 -10.70
C GLN A 48 -2.93 -2.86 -12.03
N LYS A 49 -3.68 -2.92 -13.14
CA LYS A 49 -3.10 -3.17 -14.47
C LYS A 49 -2.05 -2.12 -14.84
N LEU A 50 -2.32 -0.85 -14.52
CA LEU A 50 -1.41 0.25 -14.80
C LEU A 50 -0.16 0.19 -13.91
N MET A 51 -0.33 -0.03 -12.60
CA MET A 51 0.79 -0.09 -11.65
C MET A 51 1.67 -1.33 -11.86
N ARG A 52 1.09 -2.44 -12.33
CA ARG A 52 1.81 -3.68 -12.67
C ARG A 52 2.45 -3.66 -14.06
N LYS A 53 2.33 -2.57 -14.80
CA LYS A 53 2.84 -2.49 -16.17
C LYS A 53 4.34 -2.79 -16.18
N ARG A 54 4.72 -3.85 -16.91
CA ARG A 54 6.10 -4.35 -17.02
C ARG A 54 6.67 -4.92 -15.71
N SER A 55 5.81 -5.27 -14.75
CA SER A 55 6.19 -6.00 -13.54
C SER A 55 5.31 -7.24 -13.36
N ASN A 56 5.94 -8.42 -13.35
CA ASN A 56 5.24 -9.69 -13.13
C ASN A 56 5.26 -10.12 -11.66
N VAL A 57 6.01 -9.41 -10.82
CA VAL A 57 6.23 -9.70 -9.41
C VAL A 57 6.04 -8.43 -8.57
N VAL A 58 5.70 -8.62 -7.30
CA VAL A 58 5.67 -7.56 -6.29
C VAL A 58 7.10 -7.32 -5.82
N LEU A 59 7.57 -6.08 -5.93
CA LEU A 59 8.90 -5.69 -5.47
C LEU A 59 8.81 -4.81 -4.24
N ASN A 60 9.74 -5.01 -3.30
CA ASN A 60 9.91 -4.21 -2.08
C ASN A 60 8.69 -4.18 -1.15
N HIS A 61 7.88 -5.24 -1.15
CA HIS A 61 6.76 -5.36 -0.20
C HIS A 61 7.24 -5.96 1.12
N VAL A 62 8.02 -5.15 1.84
CA VAL A 62 8.66 -5.52 3.10
C VAL A 62 8.11 -4.63 4.22
N ALA A 63 7.47 -5.24 5.21
CA ALA A 63 6.93 -4.57 6.38
C ALA A 63 8.05 -4.13 7.35
N ALA A 64 7.77 -3.07 8.12
CA ALA A 64 8.67 -2.63 9.17
C ALA A 64 8.68 -3.62 10.34
N LYS A 65 9.88 -3.98 10.82
CA LYS A 65 10.05 -4.82 12.01
C LYS A 65 9.77 -4.01 13.28
N HIS A 66 8.52 -3.97 13.71
CA HIS A 66 8.10 -3.30 14.93
C HIS A 66 8.44 -4.10 16.20
N SER A 67 8.59 -3.40 17.33
CA SER A 67 8.73 -4.05 18.65
C SER A 67 7.40 -4.63 19.11
N GLU A 68 7.43 -5.62 20.00
CA GLU A 68 6.21 -6.27 20.54
C GLU A 68 5.22 -5.26 21.13
N LYS A 69 5.72 -4.23 21.83
CA LYS A 69 4.90 -3.15 22.39
C LYS A 69 4.15 -2.36 21.31
N VAL A 70 4.79 -2.10 20.17
CA VAL A 70 4.15 -1.38 19.06
C VAL A 70 3.12 -2.27 18.37
N ILE A 71 3.46 -3.54 18.13
CA ILE A 71 2.54 -4.53 17.57
C ILE A 71 1.28 -4.65 18.44
N SER A 72 1.44 -4.80 19.76
CA SER A 72 0.31 -4.90 20.67
C SER A 72 -0.53 -3.63 20.73
N THR A 73 0.08 -2.45 20.55
CA THR A 73 -0.66 -1.18 20.49
C THR A 73 -1.47 -1.08 19.19
N ILE A 74 -0.89 -1.46 18.04
CA ILE A 74 -1.59 -1.45 16.75
C ILE A 74 -2.78 -2.41 16.77
N ALA A 75 -2.64 -3.58 17.40
CA ALA A 75 -3.71 -4.57 17.53
C ALA A 75 -4.94 -4.07 18.33
N LEU A 76 -4.85 -2.96 19.06
CA LEU A 76 -5.97 -2.35 19.78
C LEU A 76 -6.80 -1.39 18.92
N VAL A 77 -6.37 -1.07 17.69
CA VAL A 77 -7.09 -0.15 16.81
C VAL A 77 -8.28 -0.87 16.17
N PRO A 78 -9.53 -0.44 16.41
CA PRO A 78 -10.70 -1.00 15.74
C PRO A 78 -10.83 -0.46 14.31
N ASP A 79 -11.59 -1.17 13.48
CA ASP A 79 -11.86 -0.75 12.10
C ASP A 79 -12.45 0.67 12.04
N GLY A 80 -11.84 1.52 11.22
CA GLY A 80 -12.25 2.92 11.06
C GLY A 80 -11.99 3.82 12.27
N GLY A 81 -11.30 3.34 13.30
CA GLY A 81 -11.04 4.07 14.53
C GLY A 81 -9.56 4.32 14.81
N ASN A 82 -9.28 4.65 16.07
CA ASN A 82 -7.95 4.80 16.62
C ASN A 82 -7.89 4.01 17.96
N TYR A 83 -6.70 3.87 18.54
CA TYR A 83 -6.55 3.17 19.83
C TYR A 83 -6.93 4.05 21.04
N LYS A 84 -7.43 5.29 20.85
CA LYS A 84 -7.64 6.30 21.90
C LYS A 84 -9.07 6.82 21.97
#